data_AF-A0A955WWL3-F1
#
_entry.id   AF-A0A955WWL3-F1
#
_cell.length_a   1.000
_cell.length_b   1.000
_cell.length_c   1.000
_cell.angle_alpha   90.00
_cell.angle_beta   90.00
_cell.angle_gamma   90.00
#
_symmetry.space_group_name_H-M   'P 1'
#
loop_
_entity.id
_entity.type
_entity.pdbx_description
1 polymer ?
#
loop_
_entity_poly.entity_id
_entity_poly.type
_entity_poly.pdbx_seq_one_letter_code
_entity_poly.pdbx_strand_id
1 'polypeptide(L)'
;DDAIIDVENVVRRLRERALSGNPPSVVEVVFQASAEIRGSIVFATLIIVLVFLPLFFLTGVEGRLLAPLGVAYIVALGASLAVALTVTPVLCALLLPRSRAVRTGLEPRLVHWLRAGYEHVLRPLVGQWPALAVLAALGVALATGHSLRAGRTFLPAFNEGALTVSVVTFPGTALAESNRLGAQVEQILLRQPEVVTTARRTGRAELDEHAQGIHASEIDVRLAMGQRSEGEMLRAIRAELRAVQGANVVIGQPISHRIDHMISGTRANIAVKVFGPDLHTLRKLAEGVRAQMEGVPGVVDLALEEQSNLPLVSVAFDREALARYGLTVRDVAETVETAFYGQTVSRVITGHHAFDLVVRFPDSARADLRAIRETQLPTPSGAWVPLEALAHIERGRGPNQISREDGQRKAVVMCNVAEGVALGTVVEAIQARVKAGVPLPPGYHVAYGGQFEAAASAARTLIVLGVGVVVGILLLLATALGSVRDAFLVMLNLPLALIGGVVGVELGGGVMSIASIIGFITLFGIATRNGIMLVTHVRHLVDHEGVTDAREAVIRGASERLAPILMTALASGLGLVPLALAAGQPGSEIQAPMALVILFGLISSTALNMLVVPAMVLRFGSVPRRLAAAG
;
A
#
# COMPACT_ATOMS: atom_id res chain seq x y z
N ASP A 1 7.74 -8.76 -24.55
CA ASP A 1 8.65 -9.92 -24.47
C ASP A 1 8.29 -11.06 -25.41
N ASP A 2 7.03 -11.53 -25.44
CA ASP A 2 6.63 -12.72 -26.23
C ASP A 2 7.01 -12.60 -27.71
N ALA A 3 6.68 -11.47 -28.33
CA ALA A 3 7.05 -11.20 -29.71
C ALA A 3 8.57 -11.08 -29.93
N ILE A 4 9.35 -10.58 -28.95
CA ILE A 4 10.81 -10.46 -29.08
C ILE A 4 11.44 -11.85 -29.18
N ILE A 5 10.99 -12.77 -28.31
CA ILE A 5 11.50 -14.15 -28.29
C ILE A 5 11.15 -14.88 -29.59
N ASP A 6 9.92 -14.70 -30.09
CA ASP A 6 9.49 -15.32 -31.33
C ASP A 6 10.25 -14.81 -32.55
N VAL A 7 10.31 -13.48 -32.70
CA VAL A 7 11.05 -12.83 -33.78
C VAL A 7 12.52 -13.24 -33.79
N GLU A 8 13.20 -13.24 -32.64
CA GLU A 8 14.63 -13.59 -32.58
C GLU A 8 14.88 -15.06 -32.96
N ASN A 9 14.00 -15.98 -32.54
CA ASN A 9 14.12 -17.38 -32.92
C ASN A 9 13.90 -17.57 -34.44
N VAL A 10 12.90 -16.89 -34.99
CA VAL A 10 12.62 -16.91 -36.43
C VAL A 10 13.77 -16.31 -37.24
N VAL A 11 14.32 -15.16 -36.81
CA VAL A 11 15.46 -14.52 -37.48
C VAL A 11 16.67 -15.46 -37.52
N ARG A 12 16.97 -16.15 -36.40
CA ARG A 12 18.05 -17.15 -36.34
C ARG A 12 17.84 -18.27 -37.37
N ARG A 13 16.69 -18.93 -37.36
CA ARG A 13 16.37 -20.04 -38.28
C ARG A 13 16.35 -19.59 -39.74
N LEU A 14 15.91 -18.37 -40.03
CA LEU A 14 15.97 -17.80 -41.37
C LEU A 14 17.41 -17.49 -41.86
N ARG A 15 18.33 -17.13 -40.96
CA ARG A 15 19.77 -16.99 -41.30
C ARG A 15 20.42 -18.35 -41.59
N GLU A 16 20.14 -19.36 -40.77
CA GLU A 16 20.59 -20.75 -41.00
C GLU A 16 20.11 -21.26 -42.37
N ARG A 17 18.84 -21.00 -42.70
CA ARG A 17 18.26 -21.27 -44.02
C ARG A 17 19.02 -20.56 -45.15
N ALA A 18 19.37 -19.29 -44.99
CA ALA A 18 20.09 -18.53 -46.02
C ALA A 18 21.51 -19.07 -46.30
N LEU A 19 22.10 -19.77 -45.33
CA LEU A 19 23.40 -20.43 -45.45
C LEU A 19 23.29 -21.89 -45.95
N SER A 20 22.09 -22.45 -46.00
CA SER A 20 21.84 -23.83 -46.44
C SER A 20 21.77 -23.97 -47.96
N GLY A 21 22.35 -25.04 -48.51
CA GLY A 21 22.40 -25.29 -49.96
C GLY A 21 21.08 -25.70 -50.61
N ASN A 22 20.08 -26.14 -49.83
CA ASN A 22 18.74 -26.48 -50.32
C ASN A 22 17.66 -25.98 -49.33
N PRO A 23 17.27 -24.70 -49.39
CA PRO A 23 16.49 -24.07 -48.33
C PRO A 23 15.01 -24.48 -48.38
N PRO A 24 14.43 -24.96 -47.26
CA PRO A 24 12.98 -25.19 -47.14
C PRO A 24 12.16 -23.90 -47.35
N SER A 25 10.84 -24.01 -47.45
CA SER A 25 9.98 -22.84 -47.66
C SER A 25 10.08 -21.86 -46.48
N VAL A 26 9.98 -20.55 -46.75
CA VAL A 26 10.03 -19.51 -45.70
C VAL A 26 8.97 -19.78 -44.63
N VAL A 27 7.75 -20.10 -45.06
CA VAL A 27 6.60 -20.31 -44.18
C VAL A 27 6.82 -21.51 -43.27
N GLU A 28 7.39 -22.59 -43.79
CA GLU A 28 7.72 -23.77 -43.01
C GLU A 28 8.79 -23.50 -41.96
N VAL A 29 9.85 -22.77 -42.32
CA VAL A 29 10.90 -22.38 -41.36
C VAL A 29 10.35 -21.48 -40.26
N VAL A 30 9.51 -20.50 -40.63
CA VAL A 30 8.86 -19.62 -39.63
C VAL A 30 7.94 -20.44 -38.73
N PHE A 31 7.13 -21.35 -39.29
CA PHE A 31 6.22 -22.19 -38.51
C PHE A 31 6.98 -23.10 -37.53
N GLN A 32 8.04 -23.77 -37.99
CA GLN A 32 8.87 -24.63 -37.13
C GLN A 32 9.58 -23.82 -36.04
N ALA A 33 10.14 -22.65 -36.41
CA ALA A 33 10.81 -21.77 -35.46
C ALA A 33 9.86 -21.26 -34.37
N SER A 34 8.63 -20.86 -34.73
CA SER A 34 7.63 -20.44 -33.75
C SER A 34 7.07 -21.61 -32.94
N ALA A 35 6.95 -22.80 -33.54
CA ALA A 35 6.49 -24.01 -32.84
C ALA A 35 7.48 -24.48 -31.77
N GLU A 36 8.78 -24.36 -32.01
CA GLU A 36 9.88 -24.74 -31.10
C GLU A 36 9.75 -24.05 -29.72
N ILE A 37 9.41 -22.76 -29.72
CA ILE A 37 9.38 -21.93 -28.50
C ILE A 37 7.98 -21.69 -27.95
N ARG A 38 6.93 -22.10 -28.67
CA ARG A 38 5.52 -21.89 -28.30
C ARG A 38 5.22 -22.39 -26.90
N GLY A 39 5.61 -23.62 -26.58
CA GLY A 39 5.39 -24.22 -25.27
C GLY A 39 6.01 -23.37 -24.16
N SER A 40 7.28 -23.00 -24.33
CA SER A 40 8.00 -22.16 -23.36
C SER A 40 7.34 -20.80 -23.15
N ILE A 41 6.85 -20.16 -24.22
CA ILE A 41 6.15 -18.86 -24.12
C ILE A 41 4.82 -19.02 -23.37
N VAL A 42 4.01 -20.03 -23.69
CA VAL A 42 2.72 -20.26 -23.01
C VAL A 42 2.92 -20.54 -21.53
N PHE A 43 3.85 -21.44 -21.17
CA PHE A 43 4.15 -21.73 -19.76
C PHE A 43 4.72 -20.51 -19.03
N ALA A 44 5.59 -19.74 -19.67
CA ALA A 44 6.10 -18.50 -19.09
C ALA A 44 4.97 -17.49 -18.81
N THR A 45 4.04 -17.30 -19.75
CA THR A 45 2.90 -16.40 -19.55
C THR A 45 1.96 -16.92 -18.46
N LEU A 46 1.68 -18.22 -18.40
CA LEU A 46 0.88 -18.82 -17.32
C LEU A 46 1.54 -18.66 -15.95
N ILE A 47 2.86 -18.81 -15.87
CA ILE A 47 3.63 -18.54 -14.65
C ILE A 47 3.44 -17.09 -14.20
N ILE A 48 3.53 -16.13 -15.12
CA ILE A 48 3.30 -14.71 -14.78
C ILE A 48 1.85 -14.49 -14.34
N VAL A 49 0.85 -15.08 -15.02
CA VAL A 49 -0.56 -14.96 -14.60
C VAL A 49 -0.78 -15.55 -13.19
N LEU A 50 -0.21 -16.73 -12.91
CA LEU A 50 -0.28 -17.38 -11.59
C LEU A 50 0.33 -16.50 -10.50
N VAL A 51 1.42 -15.81 -10.81
CA VAL A 51 2.12 -14.88 -9.92
C VAL A 51 1.24 -13.69 -9.50
N PHE A 52 0.33 -13.22 -10.36
CA PHE A 52 -0.63 -12.15 -10.04
C PHE A 52 -1.91 -12.63 -9.36
N LEU A 53 -2.20 -13.93 -9.38
CA LEU A 53 -3.42 -14.51 -8.80
C LEU A 53 -3.65 -14.15 -7.30
N PRO A 54 -2.62 -14.11 -6.43
CA PRO A 54 -2.80 -13.76 -5.02
C PRO A 54 -3.45 -12.39 -4.79
N LEU A 55 -3.31 -11.45 -5.72
CA LEU A 55 -3.87 -10.09 -5.57
C LEU A 55 -5.39 -10.08 -5.49
N PHE A 56 -6.05 -11.06 -6.12
CA PHE A 56 -7.52 -11.17 -6.10
C PHE A 56 -8.08 -11.69 -4.78
N PHE A 57 -7.21 -12.25 -3.92
CA PHE A 57 -7.58 -12.76 -2.61
C PHE A 57 -7.34 -11.74 -1.49
N LEU A 58 -6.75 -10.59 -1.81
CA LEU A 58 -6.65 -9.47 -0.88
C LEU A 58 -8.05 -8.89 -0.66
N THR A 59 -8.48 -8.80 0.59
CA THR A 59 -9.76 -8.20 0.99
C THR A 59 -9.63 -6.69 1.18
N GLY A 60 -10.65 -6.01 1.71
CA GLY A 60 -10.50 -4.63 2.19
C GLY A 60 -10.19 -3.57 1.13
N VAL A 61 -9.44 -2.54 1.55
CA VAL A 61 -9.04 -1.40 0.72
C VAL A 61 -7.91 -1.82 -0.24
N GLU A 62 -7.03 -2.71 0.22
CA GLU A 62 -5.90 -3.24 -0.54
C GLU A 62 -6.34 -3.98 -1.81
N GLY A 63 -7.33 -4.88 -1.69
CA GLY A 63 -7.87 -5.59 -2.84
C GLY A 63 -8.49 -4.63 -3.86
N ARG A 64 -9.18 -3.58 -3.39
CA ARG A 64 -9.79 -2.58 -4.27
C ARG A 64 -8.76 -1.72 -5.01
N LEU A 65 -7.63 -1.41 -4.37
CA LEU A 65 -6.54 -0.66 -5.01
C LEU A 65 -5.73 -1.52 -6.00
N LEU A 66 -5.50 -2.80 -5.68
CA LEU A 66 -4.54 -3.64 -6.40
C LEU A 66 -5.18 -4.59 -7.42
N ALA A 67 -6.44 -5.00 -7.24
CA ALA A 67 -7.11 -5.87 -8.19
C ALA A 67 -7.19 -5.27 -9.61
N PRO A 68 -7.50 -3.96 -9.81
CA PRO A 68 -7.51 -3.37 -11.16
C PRO A 68 -6.15 -3.47 -11.86
N LEU A 69 -5.05 -3.32 -11.11
CA LEU A 69 -3.70 -3.49 -11.63
C LEU A 69 -3.47 -4.93 -12.11
N GLY A 70 -3.88 -5.92 -11.30
CA GLY A 70 -3.80 -7.34 -11.67
C GLY A 70 -4.61 -7.68 -12.91
N VAL A 71 -5.85 -7.17 -13.01
CA VAL A 71 -6.71 -7.36 -14.20
C VAL A 71 -6.03 -6.78 -15.45
N ALA A 72 -5.56 -5.53 -15.38
CA ALA A 72 -4.91 -4.88 -16.50
C ALA A 72 -3.69 -5.69 -16.98
N TYR A 73 -2.88 -6.20 -16.06
CA TYR A 73 -1.68 -6.98 -16.38
C TYR A 73 -2.03 -8.33 -17.02
N ILE A 74 -2.98 -9.09 -16.45
CA ILE A 74 -3.40 -10.40 -16.97
C ILE A 74 -4.04 -10.26 -18.34
N VAL A 75 -4.91 -9.27 -18.53
CA VAL A 75 -5.54 -9.00 -19.83
C VAL A 75 -4.50 -8.60 -20.87
N ALA A 76 -3.56 -7.72 -20.52
CA ALA A 76 -2.48 -7.30 -21.43
C ALA A 76 -1.56 -8.48 -21.81
N LEU A 77 -1.22 -9.35 -20.85
CA LEU A 77 -0.44 -10.56 -21.12
C LEU A 77 -1.20 -11.59 -21.96
N GLY A 78 -2.48 -11.78 -21.70
CA GLY A 78 -3.33 -12.65 -22.52
C GLY A 78 -3.43 -12.16 -23.96
N ALA A 79 -3.60 -10.85 -24.15
CA ALA A 79 -3.56 -10.23 -25.47
C ALA A 79 -2.17 -10.34 -26.12
N SER A 80 -1.10 -10.10 -25.36
CA SER A 80 0.29 -10.29 -25.83
C SER A 80 0.53 -11.71 -26.31
N LEU A 81 0.09 -12.72 -25.56
CA LEU A 81 0.20 -14.13 -25.93
C LEU A 81 -0.60 -14.45 -27.20
N ALA A 82 -1.85 -13.96 -27.30
CA ALA A 82 -2.68 -14.16 -28.49
C ALA A 82 -2.00 -13.57 -29.74
N VAL A 83 -1.48 -12.34 -29.64
CA VAL A 83 -0.74 -11.67 -30.72
C VAL A 83 0.54 -12.44 -31.07
N ALA A 84 1.32 -12.87 -30.08
CA ALA A 84 2.55 -13.62 -30.29
C ALA A 84 2.34 -14.98 -30.96
N LEU A 85 1.20 -15.64 -30.72
CA LEU A 85 0.90 -16.95 -31.31
C LEU A 85 0.26 -16.87 -32.70
N THR A 86 -0.36 -15.74 -33.06
CA THR A 86 -1.16 -15.63 -34.29
C THR A 86 -0.59 -14.59 -35.26
N VAL A 87 -0.45 -13.34 -34.82
CA VAL A 87 -0.07 -12.21 -35.67
C VAL A 87 1.45 -12.16 -35.87
N THR A 88 2.25 -12.37 -34.82
CA THR A 88 3.71 -12.26 -34.88
C THR A 88 4.34 -13.20 -35.91
N PRO A 89 3.99 -14.51 -36.00
CA PRO A 89 4.56 -15.41 -37.00
C PRO A 89 4.21 -15.00 -38.43
N VAL A 90 2.98 -14.52 -38.65
CA VAL A 90 2.53 -14.05 -39.98
C VAL A 90 3.31 -12.82 -40.40
N LEU A 91 3.45 -11.82 -39.52
CA LEU A 91 4.25 -10.63 -39.80
C LEU A 91 5.72 -10.98 -40.04
N CYS A 92 6.26 -11.95 -39.29
CA CYS A 92 7.61 -12.46 -39.51
C CYS A 92 7.77 -13.04 -40.92
N ALA A 93 6.84 -13.89 -41.37
CA ALA A 93 6.88 -14.48 -42.70
C ALA A 93 6.76 -13.44 -43.83
N LEU A 94 6.03 -12.34 -43.61
CA LEU A 94 5.86 -11.28 -44.60
C LEU A 94 7.05 -10.32 -44.67
N LEU A 95 7.61 -9.92 -43.52
CA LEU A 95 8.56 -8.81 -43.43
C LEU A 95 10.03 -9.24 -43.33
N LEU A 96 10.33 -10.34 -42.62
CA LEU A 96 11.71 -10.75 -42.33
C LEU A 96 12.50 -11.37 -43.51
N PRO A 97 11.90 -12.10 -44.48
CA PRO A 97 12.67 -12.80 -45.51
C PRO A 97 13.49 -11.86 -46.41
N ARG A 98 13.00 -10.62 -46.60
CA ARG A 98 13.67 -9.59 -47.40
C ARG A 98 14.55 -8.66 -46.57
N SER A 99 14.57 -8.84 -45.26
CA SER A 99 15.36 -7.99 -44.36
C SER A 99 16.85 -8.15 -44.61
N ARG A 100 17.60 -7.06 -44.44
CA ARG A 100 19.07 -7.07 -44.60
C ARG A 100 19.71 -8.07 -43.64
N ALA A 101 19.20 -8.16 -42.41
CA ALA A 101 19.69 -9.04 -41.35
C ALA A 101 19.61 -10.55 -41.69
N VAL A 102 18.63 -10.97 -42.49
CA VAL A 102 18.52 -12.35 -42.98
C VAL A 102 19.36 -12.53 -44.26
N ARG A 103 19.30 -11.57 -45.19
CA ARG A 103 20.02 -11.64 -46.46
C ARG A 103 21.54 -11.65 -46.34
N THR A 104 22.10 -10.94 -45.35
CA THR A 104 23.55 -10.92 -45.14
C THR A 104 24.04 -12.17 -44.41
N GLY A 105 23.17 -12.98 -43.79
CA GLY A 105 23.55 -14.16 -42.99
C GLY A 105 24.38 -13.87 -41.74
N LEU A 106 24.87 -12.65 -41.57
CA LEU A 106 25.78 -12.23 -40.50
C LEU A 106 25.02 -11.77 -39.26
N GLU A 107 25.48 -12.22 -38.09
CA GLU A 107 25.09 -11.65 -36.81
C GLU A 107 25.55 -10.17 -36.72
N PRO A 108 24.76 -9.29 -36.08
CA PRO A 108 25.19 -7.93 -35.80
C PRO A 108 26.51 -7.91 -35.01
N ARG A 109 27.42 -6.99 -35.36
CA ARG A 109 28.75 -6.87 -34.72
C ARG A 109 28.68 -6.77 -33.19
N LEU A 110 27.69 -6.04 -32.67
CA LEU A 110 27.47 -5.91 -31.23
C LEU A 110 27.13 -7.25 -30.58
N VAL A 111 26.23 -8.03 -31.19
CA VAL A 111 25.81 -9.35 -30.67
C VAL A 111 27.00 -10.30 -30.68
N HIS A 112 27.79 -10.31 -31.76
CA HIS A 112 28.99 -11.13 -31.84
C HIS A 112 30.03 -10.77 -30.76
N TRP A 113 30.26 -9.46 -30.53
CA TRP A 113 31.16 -8.99 -29.49
C TRP A 113 30.68 -9.37 -28.08
N LEU A 114 29.39 -9.18 -27.79
CA LEU A 114 28.78 -9.57 -26.52
C LEU A 114 28.89 -11.09 -26.29
N ARG A 115 28.61 -11.90 -27.31
CA ARG A 115 28.71 -13.35 -27.25
C ARG A 115 30.15 -13.81 -27.02
N ALA A 116 31.11 -13.25 -27.75
CA ALA A 116 32.53 -13.58 -27.60
C ALA A 116 33.06 -13.24 -26.19
N GLY A 117 32.70 -12.05 -25.67
CA GLY A 117 33.04 -11.65 -24.31
C GLY A 117 32.39 -12.54 -23.26
N TYR A 118 31.10 -12.86 -23.43
CA TYR A 118 30.37 -13.76 -22.55
C TYR A 118 30.95 -15.18 -22.55
N GLU A 119 31.29 -15.75 -23.70
CA GLU A 119 31.94 -17.06 -23.78
C GLU A 119 33.30 -17.09 -23.10
N HIS A 120 34.08 -16.01 -23.21
CA HIS A 120 35.37 -15.89 -22.55
C HIS A 120 35.23 -15.92 -21.02
N VAL A 121 34.15 -15.34 -20.49
CA VAL A 121 33.84 -15.35 -19.05
C VAL A 121 33.22 -16.69 -18.62
N LEU A 122 32.29 -17.24 -19.41
CA LEU A 122 31.53 -18.44 -19.05
C LEU A 122 32.39 -19.72 -19.09
N ARG A 123 33.25 -19.89 -20.11
CA ARG A 123 34.06 -21.11 -20.30
C ARG A 123 34.89 -21.49 -19.05
N PRO A 124 35.66 -20.60 -18.42
CA PRO A 124 36.40 -20.93 -17.20
C PRO A 124 35.48 -21.09 -15.98
N LEU A 125 34.42 -20.29 -15.89
CA LEU A 125 33.51 -20.26 -14.73
C LEU A 125 32.57 -21.46 -14.64
N VAL A 126 32.15 -22.04 -15.77
CA VAL A 126 31.20 -23.17 -15.78
C VAL A 126 31.74 -24.41 -15.05
N GLY A 127 33.08 -24.57 -14.98
CA GLY A 127 33.73 -25.63 -14.22
C GLY A 127 33.88 -25.34 -12.73
N GLN A 128 33.78 -24.08 -12.32
CA GLN A 128 33.94 -23.61 -10.94
C GLN A 128 32.58 -23.43 -10.24
N TRP A 129 31.64 -24.35 -10.49
CA TRP A 129 30.30 -24.31 -9.91
C TRP A 129 30.27 -24.14 -8.37
N PRO A 130 31.20 -24.69 -7.55
CA PRO A 130 31.14 -24.49 -6.10
C PRO A 130 31.37 -23.04 -5.70
N ALA A 131 32.33 -22.36 -6.36
CA ALA A 131 32.64 -20.96 -6.06
C ALA A 131 31.46 -20.05 -6.44
N LEU A 132 30.85 -20.29 -7.60
CA LEU A 132 29.64 -19.57 -8.03
C LEU A 132 28.46 -19.80 -7.08
N ALA A 133 28.25 -21.06 -6.65
CA ALA A 133 27.18 -21.39 -5.71
C ALA A 133 27.38 -20.74 -4.34
N VAL A 134 28.62 -20.73 -3.82
CA VAL A 134 28.95 -20.06 -2.55
C VAL A 134 28.76 -18.55 -2.66
N LEU A 135 29.21 -17.93 -3.75
CA LEU A 135 29.05 -16.49 -3.95
C LEU A 135 27.58 -16.10 -4.09
N ALA A 136 26.81 -16.88 -4.84
CA ALA A 136 25.36 -16.71 -4.94
C ALA A 136 24.68 -16.87 -3.58
N ALA A 137 25.00 -17.93 -2.83
CA ALA A 137 24.44 -18.18 -1.50
C ALA A 137 24.79 -17.06 -0.51
N LEU A 138 26.01 -16.55 -0.55
CA LEU A 138 26.44 -15.41 0.27
C LEU A 138 25.66 -14.14 -0.10
N GLY A 139 25.50 -13.85 -1.39
CA GLY A 139 24.69 -12.72 -1.86
C GLY A 139 23.24 -12.81 -1.40
N VAL A 140 22.63 -14.00 -1.49
CA VAL A 140 21.27 -14.26 -0.99
C VAL A 140 21.20 -14.10 0.52
N ALA A 141 22.17 -14.61 1.27
CA ALA A 141 22.21 -14.50 2.73
C ALA A 141 22.33 -13.04 3.18
N LEU A 142 23.18 -12.25 2.52
CA LEU A 142 23.31 -10.81 2.77
C LEU A 142 22.02 -10.04 2.42
N ALA A 143 21.43 -10.31 1.26
CA ALA A 143 20.17 -9.69 0.84
C ALA A 143 19.02 -10.04 1.81
N THR A 144 18.92 -11.30 2.22
CA THR A 144 17.92 -11.76 3.19
C THR A 144 18.15 -11.10 4.55
N GLY A 145 19.39 -11.08 5.05
CA GLY A 145 19.74 -10.44 6.31
C GLY A 145 19.43 -8.94 6.33
N HIS A 146 19.66 -8.25 5.22
CA HIS A 146 19.29 -6.84 5.05
C HIS A 146 17.77 -6.66 4.99
N SER A 147 17.08 -7.49 4.22
CA SER A 147 15.62 -7.44 4.07
C SER A 147 14.88 -7.69 5.39
N LEU A 148 15.42 -8.50 6.30
CA LEU A 148 14.87 -8.70 7.63
C LEU A 148 14.97 -7.46 8.54
N ARG A 149 15.87 -6.52 8.23
CA ARG A 149 16.04 -5.24 8.94
C ARG A 149 15.29 -4.08 8.29
N ALA A 150 14.90 -4.23 7.02
CA ALA A 150 14.18 -3.21 6.28
C ALA A 150 12.84 -2.88 6.97
N GLY A 151 12.47 -1.60 6.96
CA GLY A 151 11.20 -1.17 7.53
C GLY A 151 10.03 -1.78 6.78
N ARG A 152 8.90 -1.99 7.45
CA ARG A 152 7.67 -2.48 6.83
C ARG A 152 6.59 -1.43 6.93
N THR A 153 5.99 -1.10 5.79
CA THR A 153 4.77 -0.29 5.71
C THR A 153 3.73 -1.00 4.88
N PHE A 154 2.46 -0.66 5.09
CA PHE A 154 1.37 -1.22 4.29
C PHE A 154 1.39 -0.64 2.87
N LEU A 155 1.09 0.66 2.80
CA LEU A 155 1.16 1.48 1.62
C LEU A 155 2.34 2.46 1.79
N PRO A 156 3.06 2.79 0.70
CA PRO A 156 3.95 3.93 0.72
C PRO A 156 3.15 5.19 1.04
N ALA A 157 3.77 6.16 1.71
CA ALA A 157 3.13 7.44 1.94
C ALA A 157 2.78 8.08 0.58
N PHE A 158 1.53 8.48 0.42
CA PHE A 158 1.10 9.18 -0.78
C PHE A 158 1.70 10.59 -0.82
N ASN A 159 1.87 11.15 -2.00
CA ASN A 159 2.15 12.57 -2.18
C ASN A 159 0.92 13.19 -2.86
N GLU A 160 -0.03 13.65 -2.04
CA GLU A 160 -1.28 14.23 -2.54
C GLU A 160 -1.14 15.70 -2.95
N GLY A 161 0.04 16.32 -2.76
CA GLY A 161 0.23 17.76 -2.98
C GLY A 161 -0.61 18.64 -2.03
N ALA A 162 -1.15 18.06 -0.97
CA ALA A 162 -2.02 18.71 -0.01
C ALA A 162 -1.90 18.05 1.37
N LEU A 163 -2.20 18.82 2.42
CA LEU A 163 -2.29 18.35 3.80
C LEU A 163 -3.70 18.59 4.33
N THR A 164 -4.16 17.73 5.22
CA THR A 164 -5.32 17.97 6.08
C THR A 164 -4.83 18.02 7.51
N VAL A 165 -4.93 19.20 8.14
CA VAL A 165 -4.49 19.46 9.51
C VAL A 165 -5.71 19.49 10.42
N SER A 166 -5.79 18.53 11.34
CA SER A 166 -6.84 18.48 12.36
C SER A 166 -6.38 19.18 13.62
N VAL A 167 -7.12 20.18 14.07
CA VAL A 167 -6.86 20.98 15.28
C VAL A 167 -7.99 20.71 16.26
N VAL A 168 -7.73 19.93 17.30
CA VAL A 168 -8.73 19.51 18.28
C VAL A 168 -8.42 20.13 19.64
N THR A 169 -9.35 20.92 20.16
CA THR A 169 -9.27 21.54 21.50
C THR A 169 -10.01 20.68 22.52
N PHE A 170 -9.93 21.05 23.80
CA PHE A 170 -10.70 20.37 24.84
C PHE A 170 -12.21 20.42 24.54
N PRO A 171 -12.94 19.30 24.73
CA PRO A 171 -14.39 19.32 24.57
C PRO A 171 -15.03 20.38 25.48
N GLY A 172 -16.00 21.12 24.95
CA GLY A 172 -16.66 22.23 25.64
C GLY A 172 -16.08 23.61 25.31
N THR A 173 -14.98 23.67 24.56
CA THR A 173 -14.47 24.92 24.00
C THR A 173 -15.51 25.56 23.08
N ALA A 174 -15.77 26.86 23.29
CA ALA A 174 -16.74 27.61 22.50
C ALA A 174 -16.26 27.77 21.04
N LEU A 175 -17.20 27.80 20.09
CA LEU A 175 -16.90 27.92 18.66
C LEU A 175 -15.97 29.10 18.33
N ALA A 176 -16.18 30.24 18.98
CA ALA A 176 -15.35 31.44 18.78
C ALA A 176 -13.88 31.19 19.19
N GLU A 177 -13.66 30.46 20.28
CA GLU A 177 -12.31 30.16 20.77
C GLU A 177 -11.62 29.08 19.93
N SER A 178 -12.36 28.04 19.52
CA SER A 178 -11.89 27.07 18.54
C SER A 178 -11.49 27.73 17.21
N ASN A 179 -12.29 28.70 16.75
CA ASN A 179 -12.00 29.48 15.55
C ASN A 179 -10.75 30.35 15.71
N ARG A 180 -10.53 30.94 16.91
CA ARG A 180 -9.33 31.72 17.23
C ARG A 180 -8.06 30.86 17.18
N LEU A 181 -8.08 29.68 17.81
CA LEU A 181 -6.96 28.74 17.81
C LEU A 181 -6.71 28.17 16.41
N GLY A 182 -7.78 27.83 15.67
CA GLY A 182 -7.69 27.40 14.28
C GLY A 182 -7.05 28.45 13.37
N ALA A 183 -7.40 29.73 13.54
CA ALA A 183 -6.79 30.84 12.80
C ALA A 183 -5.30 31.02 13.14
N GLN A 184 -4.89 30.78 14.40
CA GLN A 184 -3.48 30.82 14.79
C GLN A 184 -2.67 29.72 14.09
N VAL A 185 -3.21 28.49 14.03
CA VAL A 185 -2.60 27.38 13.28
C VAL A 185 -2.52 27.71 11.79
N GLU A 186 -3.60 28.24 11.21
CA GLU A 186 -3.65 28.66 9.81
C GLU A 186 -2.58 29.70 9.45
N GLN A 187 -2.34 30.69 10.33
CA GLN A 187 -1.28 31.67 10.14
C GLN A 187 0.13 31.05 10.19
N ILE A 188 0.36 30.05 11.04
CA ILE A 188 1.63 29.32 11.09
C ILE A 188 1.86 28.58 9.76
N LEU A 189 0.82 27.94 9.23
CA LEU A 189 0.88 27.23 7.95
C LEU A 189 1.17 28.19 6.79
N LEU A 190 0.46 29.32 6.71
CA LEU A 190 0.62 30.32 5.64
C LEU A 190 2.00 31.02 5.64
N ARG A 191 2.79 30.93 6.71
CA ARG A 191 4.17 31.43 6.74
C ARG A 191 5.15 30.53 6.00
N GLN A 192 4.78 29.28 5.75
CA GLN A 192 5.63 28.36 5.01
C GLN A 192 5.57 28.71 3.52
N PRO A 193 6.73 28.84 2.84
CA PRO A 193 6.76 29.27 1.44
C PRO A 193 6.11 28.29 0.47
N GLU A 194 5.98 27.01 0.85
CA GLU A 194 5.35 25.96 0.05
C GLU A 194 3.82 25.95 0.19
N VAL A 195 3.24 26.66 1.16
CA VAL A 195 1.79 26.70 1.37
C VAL A 195 1.17 27.77 0.48
N VAL A 196 0.32 27.35 -0.46
CA VAL A 196 -0.31 28.27 -1.42
C VAL A 196 -1.63 28.82 -0.89
N THR A 197 -2.46 27.94 -0.34
CA THR A 197 -3.80 28.28 0.15
C THR A 197 -4.19 27.37 1.30
N THR A 198 -4.93 27.92 2.26
CA THR A 198 -5.59 27.19 3.33
C THR A 198 -7.11 27.36 3.21
N ALA A 199 -7.85 26.32 3.59
CA ALA A 199 -9.29 26.35 3.76
C ALA A 199 -9.64 25.68 5.08
N ARG A 200 -10.27 26.41 6.01
CA ARG A 200 -10.55 25.92 7.35
C ARG A 200 -12.05 25.78 7.59
N ARG A 201 -12.42 24.64 8.16
CA ARG A 201 -13.74 24.37 8.74
C ARG A 201 -13.59 24.19 10.25
N THR A 202 -14.37 24.92 11.04
CA THR A 202 -14.45 24.72 12.49
C THR A 202 -15.85 24.26 12.87
N GLY A 203 -15.95 23.14 13.59
CA GLY A 203 -17.21 22.45 13.82
C GLY A 203 -17.67 21.65 12.61
N ARG A 204 -18.99 21.49 12.46
CA ARG A 204 -19.62 20.72 11.38
C ARG A 204 -20.75 21.51 10.73
N ALA A 205 -21.02 21.20 9.46
CA ALA A 205 -22.27 21.60 8.81
C ALA A 205 -23.43 20.66 9.21
N GLU A 206 -24.68 21.10 9.03
CA GLU A 206 -25.88 20.37 9.47
C GLU A 206 -26.08 18.99 8.79
N LEU A 207 -25.37 18.71 7.69
CA LEU A 207 -25.37 17.43 6.97
C LEU A 207 -23.95 16.87 6.74
N ASP A 208 -22.98 17.31 7.55
CA ASP A 208 -21.61 16.82 7.45
C ASP A 208 -21.55 15.33 7.80
N GLU A 209 -20.86 14.56 6.95
CA GLU A 209 -20.59 13.13 7.14
C GLU A 209 -19.72 12.88 8.38
N HIS A 210 -18.99 13.90 8.84
CA HIS A 210 -18.18 13.81 10.05
C HIS A 210 -18.94 14.34 11.27
N ALA A 211 -18.98 13.51 12.32
CA ALA A 211 -19.45 13.89 13.65
C ALA A 211 -18.39 14.69 14.40
N GLN A 212 -17.96 15.84 13.87
CA GLN A 212 -17.06 16.74 14.59
C GLN A 212 -17.84 17.72 15.47
N GLY A 213 -17.40 17.88 16.72
CA GLY A 213 -17.92 18.92 17.59
C GLY A 213 -17.31 20.29 17.27
N ILE A 214 -17.91 21.35 17.81
CA ILE A 214 -17.43 22.75 17.65
C ILE A 214 -16.02 23.01 18.22
N HIS A 215 -15.47 22.04 18.98
CA HIS A 215 -14.13 22.08 19.56
C HIS A 215 -13.04 21.60 18.59
N ALA A 216 -13.43 21.09 17.41
CA ALA A 216 -12.51 20.60 16.39
C ALA A 216 -12.54 21.50 15.14
N SER A 217 -11.37 21.68 14.54
CA SER A 217 -11.20 22.29 13.23
C SER A 217 -10.43 21.38 12.30
N GLU A 218 -10.70 21.49 11.01
CA GLU A 218 -10.02 20.80 9.93
C GLU A 218 -9.55 21.87 8.94
N ILE A 219 -8.27 21.88 8.63
CA ILE A 219 -7.64 22.84 7.73
C ILE A 219 -7.07 22.06 6.55
N ASP A 220 -7.64 22.26 5.37
CA ASP A 220 -7.09 21.75 4.13
C ASP A 220 -6.07 22.75 3.59
N VAL A 221 -4.89 22.23 3.27
CA VAL A 221 -3.72 23.03 2.89
C VAL A 221 -3.28 22.54 1.51
N ARG A 222 -3.20 23.45 0.54
CA ARG A 222 -2.64 23.14 -0.77
C ARG A 222 -1.17 23.52 -0.80
N LEU A 223 -0.33 22.58 -1.27
CA LEU A 223 1.11 22.74 -1.32
C LEU A 223 1.59 22.97 -2.76
N ALA A 224 2.64 23.78 -2.90
CA ALA A 224 3.48 23.86 -4.09
C ALA A 224 4.93 23.72 -3.64
N MET A 225 5.44 22.49 -3.74
CA MET A 225 6.78 22.17 -3.26
C MET A 225 7.86 22.89 -4.07
N GLY A 226 8.81 23.49 -3.34
CA GLY A 226 9.99 24.13 -3.89
C GLY A 226 11.24 23.24 -3.78
N GLN A 227 12.34 23.79 -3.26
CA GLN A 227 13.60 23.05 -3.09
C GLN A 227 13.64 22.20 -1.81
N ARG A 228 12.88 22.57 -0.78
CA ARG A 228 12.81 21.84 0.49
C ARG A 228 12.01 20.55 0.32
N SER A 229 12.45 19.45 0.94
CA SER A 229 11.70 18.19 0.92
C SER A 229 10.43 18.29 1.77
N GLU A 230 9.41 17.48 1.44
CA GLU A 230 8.17 17.42 2.22
C GLU A 230 8.45 17.07 3.69
N GLY A 231 9.34 16.12 3.94
CA GLY A 231 9.75 15.72 5.29
C GLY A 231 10.39 16.83 6.11
N GLU A 232 11.23 17.66 5.49
CA GLU A 232 11.83 18.85 6.15
C GLU A 232 10.78 19.91 6.46
N MET A 233 9.86 20.16 5.53
CA MET A 233 8.74 21.08 5.73
C MET A 233 7.84 20.60 6.88
N LEU A 234 7.43 19.32 6.88
CA LEU A 234 6.60 18.76 7.93
C LEU A 234 7.29 18.82 9.30
N ARG A 235 8.61 18.60 9.36
CA ARG A 235 9.38 18.78 10.61
C ARG A 235 9.38 20.23 11.09
N ALA A 236 9.53 21.20 10.18
CA ALA A 236 9.48 22.62 10.51
C ALA A 236 8.08 23.04 11.01
N ILE A 237 7.02 22.64 10.29
CA ILE A 237 5.62 22.88 10.68
C ILE A 237 5.35 22.29 12.06
N ARG A 238 5.72 21.03 12.31
CA ARG A 238 5.54 20.40 13.63
C ARG A 238 6.28 21.14 14.75
N ALA A 239 7.46 21.70 14.48
CA ALA A 239 8.19 22.47 15.48
C ALA A 239 7.47 23.78 15.85
N GLU A 240 6.93 24.49 14.86
CA GLU A 240 6.18 25.74 15.07
C GLU A 240 4.82 25.50 15.74
N LEU A 241 4.12 24.43 15.37
CA LEU A 241 2.81 24.09 15.93
C LEU A 241 2.85 23.74 17.42
N ARG A 242 3.99 23.31 17.95
CA ARG A 242 4.17 23.08 19.41
C ARG A 242 3.96 24.34 20.25
N ALA A 243 4.04 25.53 19.65
CA ALA A 243 3.77 26.79 20.34
C ALA A 243 2.27 27.03 20.58
N VAL A 244 1.37 26.32 19.90
CA VAL A 244 -0.07 26.47 20.07
C VAL A 244 -0.52 25.68 21.29
N GLN A 245 -0.75 26.39 22.40
CA GLN A 245 -1.27 25.78 23.62
C GLN A 245 -2.79 25.62 23.57
N GLY A 246 -3.30 24.54 24.17
CA GLY A 246 -4.74 24.28 24.28
C GLY A 246 -5.38 23.59 23.05
N ALA A 247 -4.56 23.15 22.09
CA ALA A 247 -5.01 22.36 20.95
C ALA A 247 -4.02 21.23 20.64
N ASN A 248 -4.55 20.05 20.34
CA ASN A 248 -3.81 18.95 19.74
C ASN A 248 -3.90 19.07 18.23
N VAL A 249 -2.73 19.09 17.56
CA VAL A 249 -2.65 19.22 16.10
C VAL A 249 -2.14 17.93 15.49
N VAL A 250 -2.92 17.34 14.60
CA VAL A 250 -2.57 16.12 13.86
C VAL A 250 -2.48 16.49 12.38
N ILE A 251 -1.37 16.13 11.74
CA ILE A 251 -1.13 16.38 10.31
C ILE A 251 -1.34 15.07 9.55
N GLY A 252 -2.19 15.11 8.54
CA GLY A 252 -2.38 14.03 7.58
C GLY A 252 -2.49 14.57 6.15
N GLN A 253 -2.91 13.71 5.23
CA GLN A 253 -3.22 14.06 3.85
C GLN A 253 -4.68 13.69 3.54
N PRO A 254 -5.38 14.44 2.67
CA PRO A 254 -6.83 14.29 2.46
C PRO A 254 -7.33 12.86 2.23
N ILE A 255 -6.73 12.10 1.30
CA ILE A 255 -7.14 10.75 0.91
C ILE A 255 -6.61 9.74 1.91
N SER A 256 -5.33 9.81 2.25
CA SER A 256 -4.68 8.91 3.20
C SER A 256 -5.39 8.89 4.55
N HIS A 257 -5.73 10.08 5.06
CA HIS A 257 -6.45 10.25 6.32
C HIS A 257 -7.86 9.66 6.28
N ARG A 258 -8.56 9.75 5.14
CA ARG A 258 -9.88 9.15 4.95
C ARG A 258 -9.79 7.63 4.84
N ILE A 259 -8.76 7.10 4.17
CA ILE A 259 -8.48 5.66 4.12
C ILE A 259 -8.22 5.13 5.54
N ASP A 260 -7.39 5.81 6.33
CA ASP A 260 -7.12 5.43 7.72
C ASP A 260 -8.38 5.42 8.57
N HIS A 261 -9.24 6.43 8.37
CA HIS A 261 -10.54 6.53 9.04
C HIS A 261 -11.48 5.38 8.67
N MET A 262 -11.51 5.00 7.38
CA MET A 262 -12.31 3.86 6.90
C MET A 262 -11.80 2.52 7.44
N ILE A 263 -10.48 2.34 7.54
CA ILE A 263 -9.87 1.08 7.96
C ILE A 263 -10.01 0.89 9.48
N SER A 264 -9.73 1.93 10.25
CA SER A 264 -9.51 1.79 11.71
C SER A 264 -10.51 2.55 12.58
N GLY A 265 -11.32 3.42 11.97
CA GLY A 265 -12.15 4.41 12.67
C GLY A 265 -11.34 5.53 13.30
N THR A 266 -10.06 5.66 12.97
CA THR A 266 -9.13 6.64 13.56
C THR A 266 -8.31 7.33 12.49
N ARG A 267 -7.69 8.45 12.87
CA ARG A 267 -7.04 9.42 11.97
C ARG A 267 -5.53 9.27 11.89
N ALA A 268 -4.99 8.14 12.36
CA ALA A 268 -3.56 7.97 12.54
C ALA A 268 -3.11 6.57 12.12
N ASN A 269 -1.80 6.42 11.88
CA ASN A 269 -1.24 5.14 11.44
C ASN A 269 -1.44 4.02 12.49
N ILE A 270 -1.36 4.36 13.77
CA ILE A 270 -1.50 3.44 14.91
C ILE A 270 -2.65 3.90 15.81
N ALA A 271 -3.52 2.95 16.18
CA ALA A 271 -4.58 3.15 17.16
C ALA A 271 -4.52 2.09 18.26
N VAL A 272 -4.29 2.49 19.49
CA VAL A 272 -4.38 1.63 20.68
C VAL A 272 -5.78 1.81 21.29
N LYS A 273 -6.64 0.82 21.09
CA LYS A 273 -8.04 0.81 21.56
C LYS A 273 -8.11 0.12 22.91
N VAL A 274 -8.63 0.81 23.92
CA VAL A 274 -8.93 0.25 25.24
C VAL A 274 -10.44 0.03 25.33
N PHE A 275 -10.86 -1.20 25.59
CA PHE A 275 -12.26 -1.59 25.70
C PHE A 275 -12.65 -1.87 27.15
N GLY A 276 -13.89 -1.54 27.52
CA GLY A 276 -14.42 -1.84 28.85
C GLY A 276 -15.76 -1.17 29.14
N PRO A 277 -16.42 -1.53 30.26
CA PRO A 277 -17.77 -1.07 30.56
C PRO A 277 -17.85 0.34 31.16
N ASP A 278 -16.93 0.72 32.05
CA ASP A 278 -16.96 2.00 32.75
C ASP A 278 -16.06 3.07 32.08
N LEU A 279 -16.65 4.23 31.79
CA LEU A 279 -16.02 5.34 31.09
C LEU A 279 -14.90 6.01 31.90
N HIS A 280 -15.04 6.07 33.23
CA HIS A 280 -14.03 6.69 34.08
C HIS A 280 -12.74 5.86 34.10
N THR A 281 -12.89 4.56 34.26
CA THR A 281 -11.79 3.59 34.20
C THR A 281 -11.16 3.55 32.80
N LEU A 282 -11.97 3.61 31.73
CA LEU A 282 -11.46 3.72 30.36
C LEU A 282 -10.53 4.92 30.17
N ARG A 283 -10.94 6.12 30.61
CA ARG A 283 -10.10 7.32 30.53
C ARG A 283 -8.78 7.16 31.29
N LYS A 284 -8.83 6.62 32.51
CA LYS A 284 -7.62 6.39 33.32
C LYS A 284 -6.66 5.43 32.62
N LEU A 285 -7.17 4.33 32.06
CA LEU A 285 -6.37 3.36 31.33
C LEU A 285 -5.80 3.97 30.05
N ALA A 286 -6.61 4.73 29.29
CA ALA A 286 -6.18 5.37 28.07
C ALA A 286 -5.09 6.44 28.33
N GLU A 287 -5.20 7.21 29.42
CA GLU A 287 -4.14 8.14 29.84
C GLU A 287 -2.87 7.40 30.26
N GLY A 288 -3.00 6.26 30.94
CA GLY A 288 -1.87 5.36 31.24
C GLY A 288 -1.21 4.84 29.97
N VAL A 289 -1.99 4.43 28.96
CA VAL A 289 -1.49 4.02 27.65
C VAL A 289 -0.78 5.18 26.94
N ARG A 290 -1.35 6.39 26.94
CA ARG A 290 -0.73 7.61 26.40
C ARG A 290 0.64 7.84 27.03
N ALA A 291 0.73 7.78 28.36
CA ALA A 291 2.00 7.96 29.08
C ALA A 291 3.04 6.88 28.74
N GLN A 292 2.64 5.63 28.48
CA GLN A 292 3.58 4.57 28.06
C GLN A 292 4.05 4.73 26.61
N MET A 293 3.20 5.29 25.74
CA MET A 293 3.55 5.63 24.37
C MET A 293 4.45 6.87 24.29
N GLU A 294 4.35 7.76 25.27
CA GLU A 294 5.20 8.95 25.39
C GLU A 294 6.68 8.53 25.54
N GLY A 295 7.54 9.01 24.65
CA GLY A 295 8.96 8.66 24.62
C GLY A 295 9.29 7.30 23.99
N VAL A 296 8.36 6.66 23.27
CA VAL A 296 8.71 5.59 22.33
C VAL A 296 9.37 6.23 21.10
N PRO A 297 10.60 5.83 20.72
CA PRO A 297 11.25 6.36 19.52
C PRO A 297 10.40 6.12 18.27
N GLY A 298 10.16 7.18 17.50
CA GLY A 298 9.36 7.12 16.26
C GLY A 298 7.88 7.43 16.43
N VAL A 299 7.36 7.57 17.65
CA VAL A 299 5.99 8.06 17.89
C VAL A 299 5.93 9.58 17.70
N VAL A 300 5.05 10.04 16.82
CA VAL A 300 4.75 11.48 16.60
C VAL A 300 3.25 11.70 16.61
N ASP A 301 2.83 12.96 16.80
CA ASP A 301 1.42 13.37 16.80
C ASP A 301 0.55 12.53 17.77
N LEU A 302 1.12 12.18 18.94
CA LEU A 302 0.46 11.37 19.96
C LEU A 302 -0.74 12.13 20.54
N ALA A 303 -1.93 11.55 20.39
CA ALA A 303 -3.17 12.13 20.85
C ALA A 303 -4.04 11.07 21.54
N LEU A 304 -4.74 11.49 22.59
CA LEU A 304 -5.81 10.73 23.20
C LEU A 304 -7.14 11.20 22.59
N GLU A 305 -8.03 10.27 22.25
CA GLU A 305 -9.42 10.60 21.93
C GLU A 305 -10.06 11.23 23.17
N GLU A 306 -10.31 12.55 23.11
CA GLU A 306 -10.77 13.33 24.24
C GLU A 306 -12.19 12.91 24.66
N GLN A 307 -12.25 12.07 25.69
CA GLN A 307 -13.50 11.71 26.37
C GLN A 307 -13.56 12.42 27.72
N SER A 308 -14.17 13.59 27.75
CA SER A 308 -14.27 14.40 28.97
C SER A 308 -15.72 14.57 29.40
N ASN A 309 -15.90 14.90 30.67
CA ASN A 309 -17.22 15.24 31.20
C ASN A 309 -17.46 16.74 31.02
N LEU A 310 -18.36 17.11 30.12
CA LEU A 310 -18.78 18.48 29.87
C LEU A 310 -19.69 18.97 30.99
N PRO A 311 -19.57 20.24 31.42
CA PRO A 311 -20.60 20.90 32.20
C PRO A 311 -21.91 20.89 31.42
N LEU A 312 -22.98 20.40 32.05
CA LEU A 312 -24.32 20.42 31.50
C LEU A 312 -25.30 20.98 32.53
N VAL A 313 -26.37 21.61 32.05
CA VAL A 313 -27.50 21.97 32.90
C VAL A 313 -28.51 20.85 32.76
N SER A 314 -28.76 20.12 33.83
CA SER A 314 -29.77 19.07 33.88
C SER A 314 -31.05 19.65 34.46
N VAL A 315 -32.17 19.40 33.78
CA VAL A 315 -33.51 19.73 34.25
C VAL A 315 -34.21 18.41 34.59
N ALA A 316 -34.19 18.05 35.88
CA ALA A 316 -34.83 16.83 36.36
C ALA A 316 -36.25 17.16 36.83
N PHE A 317 -37.23 16.80 36.01
CA PHE A 317 -38.65 17.09 36.28
C PHE A 317 -39.17 16.37 37.52
N ASP A 318 -39.75 17.13 38.45
CA ASP A 318 -40.44 16.59 39.63
C ASP A 318 -41.88 16.25 39.23
N ARG A 319 -42.15 14.94 39.10
CA ARG A 319 -43.46 14.43 38.68
C ARG A 319 -44.58 14.79 39.67
N GLU A 320 -44.29 14.88 40.97
CA GLU A 320 -45.28 15.24 41.97
C GLU A 320 -45.61 16.72 41.90
N ALA A 321 -44.60 17.58 41.71
CA ALA A 321 -44.80 19.01 41.50
C ALA A 321 -45.60 19.28 40.22
N LEU A 322 -45.23 18.65 39.11
CA LEU A 322 -45.96 18.75 37.85
C LEU A 322 -47.44 18.38 38.00
N ALA A 323 -47.73 17.26 38.70
CA ALA A 323 -49.10 16.80 38.95
C ALA A 323 -49.92 17.81 39.77
N ARG A 324 -49.32 18.48 40.77
CA ARG A 324 -49.99 19.53 41.56
C ARG A 324 -50.44 20.72 40.70
N TYR A 325 -49.72 21.02 39.63
CA TYR A 325 -50.03 22.10 38.69
C TYR A 325 -50.77 21.62 37.43
N GLY A 326 -51.15 20.34 37.36
CA GLY A 326 -51.86 19.76 36.21
C GLY A 326 -51.02 19.65 34.94
N LEU A 327 -49.70 19.66 35.05
CA LEU A 327 -48.76 19.60 33.94
C LEU A 327 -48.23 18.18 33.73
N THR A 328 -47.99 17.79 32.48
CA THR A 328 -47.22 16.59 32.16
C THR A 328 -45.74 16.92 31.95
N VAL A 329 -44.88 15.89 32.05
CA VAL A 329 -43.45 16.03 31.70
C VAL A 329 -43.28 16.51 30.26
N ARG A 330 -44.17 16.07 29.35
CA ARG A 330 -44.13 16.45 27.94
C ARG A 330 -44.39 17.95 27.77
N ASP A 331 -45.43 18.49 28.41
CA ASP A 331 -45.81 19.90 28.26
C ASP A 331 -44.66 20.83 28.69
N VAL A 332 -44.03 20.51 29.82
CA VAL A 332 -42.90 21.27 30.34
C VAL A 332 -41.65 21.08 29.48
N ALA A 333 -41.36 19.86 29.03
CA ALA A 333 -40.22 19.59 28.16
C ALA A 333 -40.33 20.35 26.82
N GLU A 334 -41.49 20.31 26.16
CA GLU A 334 -41.75 21.03 24.90
C GLU A 334 -41.61 22.55 25.13
N THR A 335 -42.15 23.08 26.23
CA THR A 335 -42.04 24.52 26.51
C THR A 335 -40.59 24.95 26.79
N VAL A 336 -39.83 24.14 27.53
CA VAL A 336 -38.40 24.37 27.80
C VAL A 336 -37.58 24.28 26.51
N GLU A 337 -37.88 23.33 25.63
CA GLU A 337 -37.25 23.18 24.33
C GLU A 337 -37.50 24.41 23.45
N THR A 338 -38.77 24.81 23.29
CA THR A 338 -39.15 26.02 22.53
C THR A 338 -38.55 27.29 23.14
N ALA A 339 -38.49 27.40 24.47
CA ALA A 339 -37.90 28.55 25.14
C ALA A 339 -36.40 28.70 24.88
N PHE A 340 -35.61 27.63 25.01
CA PHE A 340 -34.14 27.73 25.03
C PHE A 340 -33.44 27.30 23.73
N TYR A 341 -33.91 26.20 23.10
CA TYR A 341 -33.37 25.71 21.83
C TYR A 341 -34.05 26.38 20.64
N GLY A 342 -35.33 26.72 20.81
CA GLY A 342 -36.15 27.33 19.79
C GLY A 342 -36.87 26.30 18.94
N GLN A 343 -38.07 26.66 18.50
CA GLN A 343 -38.90 25.82 17.65
C GLN A 343 -39.19 26.54 16.33
N THR A 344 -38.99 25.85 15.21
CA THR A 344 -39.44 26.33 13.90
C THR A 344 -40.97 26.28 13.86
N VAL A 345 -41.61 27.45 13.91
CA VAL A 345 -43.07 27.57 13.92
C VAL A 345 -43.66 27.80 12.53
N SER A 346 -42.84 28.26 11.59
CA SER A 346 -43.24 28.51 10.20
C SER A 346 -42.01 28.63 9.31
N ARG A 347 -42.22 28.82 8.01
CA ARG A 347 -41.18 29.14 7.03
C ARG A 347 -41.57 30.36 6.21
N VAL A 348 -40.72 31.37 6.19
CA VAL A 348 -40.90 32.59 5.41
C VAL A 348 -40.30 32.37 4.02
N ILE A 349 -41.12 32.47 2.98
CA ILE A 349 -40.69 32.34 1.59
C ILE A 349 -40.40 33.73 1.03
N THR A 350 -39.19 33.92 0.48
CA THR A 350 -38.79 35.16 -0.19
C THR A 350 -38.16 34.82 -1.53
N GLY A 351 -38.91 35.05 -2.61
CA GLY A 351 -38.55 34.59 -3.95
C GLY A 351 -38.49 33.06 -4.04
N HIS A 352 -37.34 32.53 -4.42
CA HIS A 352 -37.06 31.08 -4.46
C HIS A 352 -36.37 30.55 -3.19
N HIS A 353 -36.15 31.39 -2.18
CA HIS A 353 -35.55 31.00 -0.90
C HIS A 353 -36.61 30.85 0.18
N ALA A 354 -36.37 29.96 1.13
CA ALA A 354 -37.27 29.70 2.23
C ALA A 354 -36.45 29.67 3.54
N PHE A 355 -36.88 30.47 4.51
CA PHE A 355 -36.17 30.70 5.78
C PHE A 355 -37.04 30.23 6.94
N ASP A 356 -36.47 29.45 7.85
CA ASP A 356 -37.21 28.99 9.02
C ASP A 356 -37.48 30.16 9.99
N LEU A 357 -38.75 30.31 10.40
CA LEU A 357 -39.17 31.25 11.44
C LEU A 357 -39.12 30.52 12.79
N VAL A 358 -38.14 30.87 13.61
CA VAL A 358 -37.89 30.23 14.90
C VAL A 358 -38.34 31.13 16.03
N VAL A 359 -39.15 30.59 16.95
CA VAL A 359 -39.51 31.25 18.21
C VAL A 359 -38.63 30.69 19.31
N ARG A 360 -37.94 31.57 20.03
CA ARG A 360 -37.11 31.26 21.21
C ARG A 360 -36.95 32.49 22.09
N PHE A 361 -36.54 32.30 23.33
CA PHE A 361 -36.19 33.42 24.20
C PHE A 361 -34.92 34.16 23.74
N PRO A 362 -34.80 35.45 24.11
CA PRO A 362 -33.57 36.20 23.88
C PRO A 362 -32.40 35.58 24.66
N ASP A 363 -31.17 35.83 24.20
CA ASP A 363 -29.97 35.25 24.80
C ASP A 363 -29.77 35.63 26.28
N SER A 364 -30.34 36.74 26.74
CA SER A 364 -30.35 37.14 28.15
C SER A 364 -31.09 36.17 29.07
N ALA A 365 -32.16 35.52 28.60
CA ALA A 365 -32.95 34.58 29.39
C ALA A 365 -32.24 33.23 29.63
N ARG A 366 -31.12 32.99 28.93
CA ARG A 366 -30.28 31.79 29.05
C ARG A 366 -28.84 32.10 29.46
N ALA A 367 -28.58 33.34 29.89
CA ALA A 367 -27.24 33.81 30.22
C ALA A 367 -26.65 33.11 31.45
N ASP A 368 -27.49 32.74 32.41
CA ASP A 368 -27.07 32.03 33.62
C ASP A 368 -28.13 31.04 34.13
N LEU A 369 -27.74 30.27 35.15
CA LEU A 369 -28.58 29.23 35.74
C LEU A 369 -29.81 29.80 36.47
N ARG A 370 -29.69 31.02 37.00
CA ARG A 370 -30.76 31.67 37.76
C ARG A 370 -31.88 32.10 36.81
N ALA A 371 -31.54 32.69 35.66
CA ALA A 371 -32.50 33.01 34.62
C ALA A 371 -33.28 31.79 34.13
N ILE A 372 -32.60 30.64 33.99
CA ILE A 372 -33.24 29.37 33.63
C ILE A 372 -34.20 28.90 34.74
N ARG A 373 -33.83 29.02 36.02
CA ARG A 373 -34.66 28.64 37.17
C ARG A 373 -35.91 29.49 37.33
N GLU A 374 -35.78 30.80 37.14
CA GLU A 374 -36.86 31.78 37.27
C GLU A 374 -37.78 31.84 36.04
N THR A 375 -37.48 31.04 35.01
CA THR A 375 -38.28 30.98 33.77
C THR A 375 -39.72 30.60 34.08
N GLN A 376 -40.64 31.50 33.75
CA GLN A 376 -42.08 31.34 34.04
C GLN A 376 -42.74 30.46 32.98
N LEU A 377 -43.47 29.45 33.44
CA LEU A 377 -44.24 28.53 32.60
C LEU A 377 -45.73 28.65 32.90
N PRO A 378 -46.58 28.68 31.86
CA PRO A 378 -48.02 28.72 32.05
C PRO A 378 -48.55 27.35 32.49
N THR A 379 -49.48 27.35 33.43
CA THR A 379 -50.22 26.15 33.85
C THR A 379 -51.60 26.12 33.20
N PRO A 380 -52.26 24.94 33.09
CA PRO A 380 -53.64 24.84 32.60
C PRO A 380 -54.64 25.66 33.44
N SER A 381 -54.29 25.99 34.68
CA SER A 381 -55.09 26.84 35.57
C SER A 381 -55.00 28.35 35.25
N GLY A 382 -54.12 28.75 34.33
CA GLY A 382 -53.85 30.15 34.00
C GLY A 382 -52.81 30.83 34.90
N ALA A 383 -52.34 30.16 35.96
CA ALA A 383 -51.24 30.63 36.79
C ALA A 383 -49.89 30.44 36.08
N TRP A 384 -48.93 31.31 36.38
CA TRP A 384 -47.54 31.21 35.95
C TRP A 384 -46.68 30.70 37.10
N VAL A 385 -45.84 29.71 36.82
CA VAL A 385 -45.01 29.03 37.81
C VAL A 385 -43.56 29.00 37.31
N PRO A 386 -42.57 29.34 38.15
CA PRO A 386 -41.18 29.26 37.74
C PRO A 386 -40.73 27.80 37.54
N LEU A 387 -39.81 27.56 36.60
CA LEU A 387 -39.31 26.23 36.27
C LEU A 387 -38.72 25.50 37.48
N GLU A 388 -38.10 26.21 38.42
CA GLU A 388 -37.56 25.62 39.66
C GLU A 388 -38.61 25.01 40.59
N ALA A 389 -39.88 25.43 40.49
CA ALA A 389 -40.98 24.82 41.24
C ALA A 389 -41.49 23.53 40.60
N LEU A 390 -41.09 23.24 39.35
CA LEU A 390 -41.52 22.08 38.56
C LEU A 390 -40.39 21.08 38.30
N ALA A 391 -39.13 21.51 38.45
CA ALA A 391 -37.96 20.70 38.16
C ALA A 391 -36.74 21.09 39.02
N HIS A 392 -35.92 20.11 39.34
CA HIS A 392 -34.60 20.33 39.91
C HIS A 392 -33.61 20.68 38.81
N ILE A 393 -33.10 21.91 38.84
CA ILE A 393 -32.21 22.45 37.81
C ILE A 393 -30.80 22.59 38.39
N GLU A 394 -29.91 21.70 37.98
CA GLU A 394 -28.58 21.57 38.55
C GLU A 394 -27.49 21.59 37.48
N ARG A 395 -26.31 22.06 37.86
CA ARG A 395 -25.10 21.92 37.04
C ARG A 395 -24.54 20.53 37.24
N GLY A 396 -24.76 19.68 36.25
CA GLY A 396 -24.18 18.34 36.19
C GLY A 396 -22.90 18.32 35.36
N ARG A 397 -22.32 17.13 35.26
CA ARG A 397 -21.35 16.82 34.21
C ARG A 397 -21.73 15.52 33.52
N GLY A 398 -21.55 15.47 32.20
CA GLY A 398 -21.85 14.27 31.40
C GLY A 398 -20.84 14.09 30.27
N PRO A 399 -20.71 12.88 29.72
CA PRO A 399 -19.72 12.61 28.68
C PRO A 399 -20.01 13.44 27.43
N ASN A 400 -18.96 14.03 26.83
CA ASN A 400 -19.04 14.69 25.53
C ASN A 400 -19.44 13.72 24.40
N GLN A 401 -18.93 12.49 24.48
CA GLN A 401 -19.11 11.45 23.48
C GLN A 401 -18.98 10.07 24.14
N ILE A 402 -19.68 9.07 23.60
CA ILE A 402 -19.50 7.67 23.97
C ILE A 402 -19.16 6.87 22.70
N SER A 403 -17.88 6.57 22.53
CA SER A 403 -17.37 5.79 21.41
C SER A 403 -17.63 4.29 21.65
N ARG A 404 -18.14 3.60 20.62
CA ARG A 404 -18.42 2.16 20.67
C ARG A 404 -17.95 1.45 19.42
N GLU A 405 -17.49 0.22 19.59
CA GLU A 405 -17.15 -0.70 18.51
C GLU A 405 -17.62 -2.10 18.93
N ASP A 406 -18.32 -2.80 18.04
CA ASP A 406 -18.98 -4.08 18.31
C ASP A 406 -19.84 -4.10 19.58
N GLY A 407 -20.54 -2.98 19.85
CA GLY A 407 -21.41 -2.80 21.01
C GLY A 407 -20.69 -2.51 22.33
N GLN A 408 -19.36 -2.58 22.37
CA GLN A 408 -18.55 -2.29 23.56
C GLN A 408 -18.07 -0.84 23.55
N ARG A 409 -17.99 -0.21 24.72
CA ARG A 409 -17.43 1.14 24.86
C ARG A 409 -15.90 1.05 24.74
N LYS A 410 -15.31 2.06 24.11
CA LYS A 410 -13.86 2.15 23.95
C LYS A 410 -13.33 3.56 24.19
N ALA A 411 -12.04 3.65 24.49
CA ALA A 411 -11.24 4.87 24.40
C ALA A 411 -10.02 4.57 23.50
N VAL A 412 -9.62 5.54 22.68
CA VAL A 412 -8.56 5.34 21.70
C VAL A 412 -7.40 6.28 21.97
N VAL A 413 -6.18 5.73 22.01
CA VAL A 413 -4.93 6.51 21.93
C VAL A 413 -4.36 6.32 20.54
N MET A 414 -4.09 7.41 19.83
CA MET A 414 -3.66 7.39 18.44
C MET A 414 -2.33 8.10 18.26
N CYS A 415 -1.52 7.64 17.31
CA CYS A 415 -0.28 8.31 16.94
C CYS A 415 0.13 7.98 15.51
N ASN A 416 0.91 8.88 14.93
CA ASN A 416 1.59 8.67 13.66
C ASN A 416 3.01 8.16 13.88
N VAL A 417 3.58 7.57 12.83
CA VAL A 417 4.97 7.13 12.83
C VAL A 417 5.83 8.18 12.14
N ALA A 418 6.98 8.49 12.72
CA ALA A 418 7.95 9.39 12.13
C ALA A 418 8.42 8.86 10.76
N GLU A 419 8.69 9.78 9.84
CA GLU A 419 9.17 9.45 8.50
C GLU A 419 10.45 8.60 8.56
N GLY A 420 10.52 7.56 7.72
CA GLY A 420 11.64 6.62 7.68
C GLY A 420 11.68 5.59 8.82
N VAL A 421 10.73 5.63 9.77
CA VAL A 421 10.63 4.62 10.84
C VAL A 421 9.64 3.53 10.45
N ALA A 422 10.00 2.27 10.72
CA ALA A 422 9.16 1.13 10.44
C ALA A 422 7.96 1.04 11.39
N LEU A 423 6.74 0.96 10.82
CA LEU A 423 5.49 0.85 11.58
C LEU A 423 5.50 -0.33 12.55
N GLY A 424 5.95 -1.51 12.09
CA GLY A 424 6.00 -2.73 12.91
C GLY A 424 6.86 -2.58 14.17
N THR A 425 8.05 -1.99 14.05
CA THR A 425 8.97 -1.79 15.17
C THR A 425 8.38 -0.88 16.24
N VAL A 426 7.68 0.18 15.83
CA VAL A 426 7.02 1.11 16.76
C VAL A 426 5.88 0.41 17.48
N VAL A 427 5.07 -0.38 16.78
CA VAL A 427 3.96 -1.13 17.39
C VAL A 427 4.47 -2.17 18.39
N GLU A 428 5.52 -2.92 18.07
CA GLU A 428 6.12 -3.89 19.00
C GLU A 428 6.65 -3.20 20.27
N ALA A 429 7.30 -2.04 20.12
CA ALA A 429 7.76 -1.26 21.27
C ALA A 429 6.60 -0.74 22.13
N ILE A 430 5.53 -0.24 21.50
CA ILE A 430 4.30 0.19 22.21
C ILE A 430 3.67 -1.01 22.94
N GLN A 431 3.52 -2.15 22.27
CA GLN A 431 2.95 -3.37 22.86
C GLN A 431 3.72 -3.81 24.11
N ALA A 432 5.05 -3.81 24.05
CA ALA A 432 5.90 -4.17 25.16
C ALA A 432 5.72 -3.23 26.36
N ARG A 433 5.71 -1.90 26.12
CA ARG A 433 5.54 -0.91 27.19
C ARG A 433 4.13 -0.91 27.78
N VAL A 434 3.09 -0.95 26.96
CA VAL A 434 1.69 -0.97 27.42
C VAL A 434 1.43 -2.24 28.24
N LYS A 435 1.91 -3.41 27.80
CA LYS A 435 1.75 -4.66 28.54
C LYS A 435 2.47 -4.65 29.90
N ALA A 436 3.60 -3.98 30.00
CA ALA A 436 4.36 -3.87 31.25
C ALA A 436 3.83 -2.77 32.19
N GLY A 437 3.36 -1.65 31.64
CA GLY A 437 3.05 -0.43 32.39
C GLY A 437 1.57 -0.18 32.67
N VAL A 438 0.64 -0.90 32.03
CA VAL A 438 -0.81 -0.67 32.19
C VAL A 438 -1.50 -1.94 32.71
N PRO A 439 -1.71 -2.08 34.03
CA PRO A 439 -2.45 -3.21 34.57
C PRO A 439 -3.95 -3.09 34.22
N LEU A 440 -4.49 -4.12 33.58
CA LEU A 440 -5.89 -4.14 33.12
C LEU A 440 -6.79 -4.86 34.14
N PRO A 441 -7.85 -4.20 34.65
CA PRO A 441 -8.86 -4.86 35.47
C PRO A 441 -9.66 -5.90 34.67
N PRO A 442 -10.35 -6.85 35.35
CA PRO A 442 -11.25 -7.79 34.68
C PRO A 442 -12.30 -7.07 33.83
N GLY A 443 -12.56 -7.57 32.62
CA GLY A 443 -13.50 -6.96 31.67
C GLY A 443 -12.91 -5.82 30.83
N TYR A 444 -11.62 -5.52 30.97
CA TYR A 444 -10.89 -4.59 30.12
C TYR A 444 -9.88 -5.32 29.24
N HIS A 445 -9.73 -4.87 28.00
CA HIS A 445 -8.70 -5.38 27.11
C HIS A 445 -8.20 -4.27 26.17
N VAL A 446 -6.99 -4.46 25.65
CA VAL A 446 -6.35 -3.55 24.70
C VAL A 446 -6.25 -4.25 23.35
N ALA A 447 -6.69 -3.58 22.30
CA ALA A 447 -6.50 -3.99 20.91
C ALA A 447 -5.66 -2.95 20.16
N TYR A 448 -4.88 -3.41 19.19
CA TYR A 448 -4.04 -2.57 18.35
C TYR A 448 -4.62 -2.58 16.95
N GLY A 449 -5.12 -1.44 16.52
CA GLY A 449 -5.65 -1.22 15.17
C GLY A 449 -4.84 -0.16 14.41
N GLY A 450 -5.39 0.28 13.28
CA GLY A 450 -4.72 1.19 12.35
C GLY A 450 -4.17 0.43 11.14
N GLN A 451 -3.23 1.04 10.43
CA GLN A 451 -2.60 0.44 9.25
C GLN A 451 -1.84 -0.86 9.59
N PHE A 452 -1.41 -1.03 10.84
CA PHE A 452 -0.66 -2.22 11.28
C PHE A 452 -1.47 -3.51 11.18
N GLU A 453 -2.74 -3.50 11.61
CA GLU A 453 -3.61 -4.68 11.58
C GLU A 453 -3.87 -5.12 10.13
N ALA A 454 -4.19 -4.16 9.27
CA ALA A 454 -4.36 -4.39 7.83
C ALA A 454 -3.07 -4.93 7.20
N ALA A 455 -1.90 -4.37 7.55
CA ALA A 455 -0.62 -4.84 7.08
C ALA A 455 -0.31 -6.28 7.50
N ALA A 456 -0.54 -6.62 8.77
CA ALA A 456 -0.30 -7.95 9.30
C ALA A 456 -1.22 -9.00 8.64
N SER A 457 -2.50 -8.66 8.47
CA SER A 457 -3.48 -9.52 7.79
C SER A 457 -3.09 -9.76 6.32
N ALA A 458 -2.81 -8.69 5.58
CA ALA A 458 -2.41 -8.77 4.18
C ALA A 458 -1.09 -9.54 4.01
N ALA A 459 -0.08 -9.27 4.86
CA ALA A 459 1.20 -9.98 4.83
C ALA A 459 1.02 -11.48 5.07
N ARG A 460 0.20 -11.88 6.05
CA ARG A 460 -0.11 -13.29 6.32
C ARG A 460 -0.75 -13.95 5.11
N THR A 461 -1.74 -13.30 4.51
CA THR A 461 -2.44 -13.79 3.31
C THR A 461 -1.48 -13.93 2.12
N LEU A 462 -0.64 -12.92 1.88
CA LEU A 462 0.37 -12.94 0.81
C LEU A 462 1.45 -14.00 1.02
N ILE A 463 1.87 -14.27 2.27
CA ILE A 463 2.83 -15.34 2.56
C ILE A 463 2.21 -16.71 2.23
N VAL A 464 0.99 -16.97 2.70
CA VAL A 464 0.31 -18.26 2.45
C VAL A 464 0.08 -18.48 0.95
N LEU A 465 -0.47 -17.47 0.27
CA LEU A 465 -0.69 -17.53 -1.18
C LEU A 465 0.63 -17.58 -1.96
N GLY A 466 1.66 -16.87 -1.50
CA GLY A 466 2.99 -16.85 -2.09
C GLY A 466 3.64 -18.23 -2.07
N VAL A 467 3.53 -18.97 -0.97
CA VAL A 467 3.96 -20.38 -0.92
C VAL A 467 3.19 -21.23 -1.94
N GLY A 468 1.87 -21.02 -2.04
CA GLY A 468 1.04 -21.68 -3.05
C GLY A 468 1.48 -21.38 -4.49
N VAL A 469 1.80 -20.11 -4.79
CA VAL A 469 2.34 -19.67 -6.09
C VAL A 469 3.68 -20.32 -6.38
N VAL A 470 4.62 -20.33 -5.42
CA VAL A 470 5.94 -20.96 -5.60
C VAL A 470 5.80 -22.45 -5.91
N VAL A 471 4.90 -23.16 -5.23
CA VAL A 471 4.57 -24.56 -5.54
C VAL A 471 3.93 -24.68 -6.93
N GLY A 472 3.00 -23.80 -7.28
CA GLY A 472 2.38 -23.80 -8.61
C GLY A 472 3.38 -23.51 -9.75
N ILE A 473 4.34 -22.62 -9.54
CA ILE A 473 5.45 -22.37 -10.47
C ILE A 473 6.29 -23.64 -10.62
N LEU A 474 6.65 -24.31 -9.52
CA LEU A 474 7.40 -25.56 -9.57
C LEU A 474 6.65 -26.62 -10.39
N LEU A 475 5.33 -26.76 -10.20
CA LEU A 475 4.50 -27.70 -10.96
C LEU A 475 4.46 -27.33 -12.44
N LEU A 476 4.20 -26.08 -12.79
CA LEU A 476 4.19 -25.62 -14.19
C LEU A 476 5.55 -25.84 -14.86
N LEU A 477 6.65 -25.50 -14.20
CA LEU A 477 8.00 -25.75 -14.71
C LEU A 477 8.30 -27.24 -14.84
N ALA A 478 7.91 -28.06 -13.87
CA ALA A 478 8.10 -29.50 -13.91
C ALA A 478 7.33 -30.15 -15.07
N THR A 479 6.13 -29.65 -15.39
CA THR A 479 5.36 -30.08 -16.57
C THR A 479 5.99 -29.61 -17.87
N ALA A 480 6.37 -28.33 -17.96
CA ALA A 480 6.98 -27.76 -19.15
C ALA A 480 8.31 -28.42 -19.51
N LEU A 481 9.11 -28.75 -18.50
CA LEU A 481 10.40 -29.40 -18.65
C LEU A 481 10.33 -30.92 -18.51
N GLY A 482 9.19 -31.54 -18.19
CA GLY A 482 9.14 -33.00 -17.91
C GLY A 482 10.20 -33.49 -16.90
N SER A 483 10.67 -32.62 -15.99
CA SER A 483 11.77 -32.89 -15.06
C SER A 483 11.71 -31.93 -13.89
N VAL A 484 11.41 -32.48 -12.71
CA VAL A 484 11.38 -31.72 -11.44
C VAL A 484 12.76 -31.14 -11.11
N ARG A 485 13.85 -31.83 -11.48
CA ARG A 485 15.22 -31.35 -11.24
C ARG A 485 15.52 -30.07 -12.02
N ASP A 486 15.18 -30.07 -13.30
CA ASP A 486 15.42 -28.89 -14.13
C ASP A 486 14.49 -27.74 -13.73
N ALA A 487 13.29 -28.03 -13.25
CA ALA A 487 12.41 -27.04 -12.63
C ALA A 487 13.06 -26.38 -11.40
N PHE A 488 13.66 -27.16 -10.48
CA PHE A 488 14.40 -26.60 -9.34
C PHE A 488 15.60 -25.74 -9.78
N LEU A 489 16.30 -26.14 -10.85
CA LEU A 489 17.41 -25.37 -11.39
C LEU A 489 16.96 -24.04 -11.98
N VAL A 490 15.81 -24.00 -12.65
CA VAL A 490 15.18 -22.74 -13.09
C VAL A 490 14.75 -21.90 -11.88
N MET A 491 14.22 -22.54 -10.83
CA MET A 491 13.83 -21.83 -9.60
C MET A 491 15.00 -21.20 -8.84
N LEU A 492 16.25 -21.61 -9.08
CA LEU A 492 17.42 -20.90 -8.55
C LEU A 492 17.47 -19.42 -8.98
N ASN A 493 16.77 -19.04 -10.06
CA ASN A 493 16.68 -17.64 -10.45
C ASN A 493 15.90 -16.76 -9.48
N LEU A 494 14.95 -17.31 -8.73
CA LEU A 494 14.16 -16.54 -7.75
C LEU A 494 15.07 -15.91 -6.67
N PRO A 495 15.87 -16.67 -5.92
CA PRO A 495 16.75 -16.09 -4.92
C PRO A 495 17.85 -15.20 -5.53
N LEU A 496 18.31 -15.48 -6.76
CA LEU A 496 19.26 -14.60 -7.45
C LEU A 496 18.66 -13.23 -7.79
N ALA A 497 17.39 -13.20 -8.21
CA ALA A 497 16.66 -11.97 -8.49
C ALA A 497 16.36 -11.16 -7.21
N LEU A 498 16.19 -11.84 -6.07
CA LEU A 498 15.97 -11.21 -4.76
C LEU A 498 17.12 -10.26 -4.40
N ILE A 499 18.36 -10.59 -4.74
CA ILE A 499 19.56 -9.80 -4.41
C ILE A 499 19.42 -8.37 -4.95
N GLY A 500 19.16 -8.23 -6.25
CA GLY A 500 18.98 -6.91 -6.85
C GLY A 500 17.68 -6.24 -6.42
N GLY A 501 16.60 -7.00 -6.23
CA GLY A 501 15.34 -6.42 -5.77
C GLY A 501 15.45 -5.78 -4.38
N VAL A 502 16.23 -6.37 -3.46
CA VAL A 502 16.50 -5.78 -2.12
C VAL A 502 17.30 -4.48 -2.24
N VAL A 503 18.28 -4.41 -3.15
CA VAL A 503 18.97 -3.14 -3.47
C VAL A 503 17.98 -2.11 -4.01
N GLY A 504 17.02 -2.52 -4.83
CA GLY A 504 15.93 -1.66 -5.30
C GLY A 504 15.06 -1.11 -4.18
N VAL A 505 14.74 -1.91 -3.15
CA VAL A 505 14.01 -1.43 -1.95
C VAL A 505 14.83 -0.39 -1.19
N GLU A 506 16.14 -0.61 -1.02
CA GLU A 506 17.01 0.33 -0.32
C GLU A 506 17.07 1.69 -1.03
N LEU A 507 17.25 1.67 -2.35
CA LEU A 507 17.25 2.88 -3.17
C LEU A 507 15.89 3.58 -3.21
N GLY A 508 14.80 2.83 -2.98
CA GLY A 508 13.44 3.34 -2.85
C GLY A 508 13.06 3.84 -1.46
N GLY A 509 14.02 4.01 -0.54
CA GLY A 509 13.78 4.53 0.81
C GLY A 509 13.80 3.49 1.92
N GLY A 510 14.19 2.24 1.64
CA GLY A 510 14.46 1.22 2.67
C GLY A 510 13.21 0.64 3.34
N VAL A 511 12.02 0.90 2.79
CA VAL A 511 10.75 0.40 3.33
C VAL A 511 10.12 -0.61 2.37
N MET A 512 9.90 -1.82 2.86
CA MET A 512 9.15 -2.86 2.19
C MET A 512 7.65 -2.56 2.31
N SER A 513 7.03 -2.23 1.17
CA SER A 513 5.60 -2.02 1.03
C SER A 513 4.93 -3.16 0.24
N ILE A 514 3.60 -3.19 0.18
CA ILE A 514 2.89 -4.12 -0.71
C ILE A 514 3.30 -3.91 -2.17
N ALA A 515 3.52 -2.67 -2.60
CA ALA A 515 4.02 -2.36 -3.94
C ALA A 515 5.39 -3.04 -4.22
N SER A 516 6.30 -3.00 -3.25
CA SER A 516 7.59 -3.69 -3.33
C SER A 516 7.43 -5.20 -3.43
N ILE A 517 6.53 -5.80 -2.63
CA ILE A 517 6.22 -7.24 -2.67
C ILE A 517 5.69 -7.64 -4.05
N ILE A 518 4.80 -6.85 -4.63
CA ILE A 518 4.29 -7.07 -5.99
C ILE A 518 5.42 -6.96 -7.02
N GLY A 519 6.35 -6.03 -6.83
CA GLY A 519 7.57 -5.93 -7.63
C GLY A 519 8.38 -7.22 -7.60
N PHE A 520 8.63 -7.80 -6.42
CA PHE A 520 9.34 -9.08 -6.28
C PHE A 520 8.59 -10.25 -6.92
N ILE A 521 7.29 -10.31 -6.71
CA ILE A 521 6.40 -11.32 -7.28
C ILE A 521 6.49 -11.25 -8.82
N THR A 522 6.31 -10.07 -9.41
CA THR A 522 6.43 -9.83 -10.86
C THR A 522 7.82 -10.21 -11.38
N LEU A 523 8.86 -9.80 -10.66
CA LEU A 523 10.25 -10.13 -10.96
C LEU A 523 10.50 -11.64 -10.98
N PHE A 524 9.92 -12.41 -10.06
CA PHE A 524 10.05 -13.87 -10.06
C PHE A 524 9.46 -14.50 -11.32
N GLY A 525 8.32 -14.00 -11.80
CA GLY A 525 7.74 -14.45 -13.08
C GLY A 525 8.69 -14.21 -14.26
N ILE A 526 9.24 -13.00 -14.37
CA ILE A 526 10.16 -12.63 -15.47
C ILE A 526 11.51 -13.40 -15.35
N ALA A 527 12.06 -13.54 -14.15
CA ALA A 527 13.29 -14.28 -13.90
C ALA A 527 13.12 -15.78 -14.24
N THR A 528 11.97 -16.36 -13.90
CA THR A 528 11.62 -17.75 -14.22
C THR A 528 11.53 -17.96 -15.73
N ARG A 529 10.91 -17.02 -16.45
CA ARG A 529 10.83 -17.02 -17.92
C ARG A 529 12.22 -17.07 -18.57
N ASN A 530 13.18 -16.29 -18.08
CA ASN A 530 14.53 -16.29 -18.62
C ASN A 530 15.25 -17.61 -18.34
N GLY A 531 14.98 -18.25 -17.19
CA GLY A 531 15.53 -19.56 -16.85
C GLY A 531 14.97 -20.71 -17.69
N ILE A 532 13.64 -20.78 -17.87
CA ILE A 532 13.01 -21.84 -18.69
C ILE A 532 13.52 -21.78 -20.14
N MET A 533 13.66 -20.59 -20.72
CA MET A 533 14.16 -20.42 -22.10
C MET A 533 15.59 -20.93 -22.28
N LEU A 534 16.46 -20.71 -21.29
CA LEU A 534 17.83 -21.22 -21.30
C LEU A 534 17.85 -22.76 -21.25
N VAL A 535 17.14 -23.35 -20.29
CA VAL A 535 17.16 -24.79 -20.07
C VAL A 535 16.49 -25.56 -21.20
N THR A 536 15.39 -25.04 -21.75
CA THR A 536 14.73 -25.65 -22.92
C THR A 536 15.65 -25.63 -24.14
N HIS A 537 16.40 -24.54 -24.38
CA HIS A 537 17.31 -24.47 -25.52
C HIS A 537 18.51 -25.43 -25.38
N VAL A 538 19.07 -25.55 -24.17
CA VAL A 538 20.13 -26.55 -23.90
C VAL A 538 19.67 -27.97 -24.23
N ARG A 539 18.41 -28.31 -23.94
CA ARG A 539 17.85 -29.61 -24.32
C ARG A 539 17.61 -29.74 -25.81
N HIS A 540 17.09 -28.69 -26.45
CA HIS A 540 16.90 -28.69 -27.90
C HIS A 540 18.21 -28.99 -28.66
N LEU A 541 19.33 -28.42 -28.19
CA LEU A 541 20.65 -28.70 -28.75
C LEU A 541 21.05 -30.18 -28.67
N VAL A 542 20.65 -30.88 -27.61
CA VAL A 542 20.99 -32.30 -27.41
C VAL A 542 19.99 -33.21 -28.12
N ASP A 543 18.70 -32.94 -27.98
CA ASP A 543 17.63 -33.81 -28.48
C ASP A 543 17.41 -33.66 -30.00
N HIS A 544 17.66 -32.48 -30.58
CA HIS A 544 17.38 -32.18 -31.98
C HIS A 544 18.60 -31.79 -32.82
N GLU A 545 19.61 -31.14 -32.23
CA GLU A 545 20.83 -30.73 -32.95
C GLU A 545 22.02 -31.68 -32.73
N GLY A 546 21.84 -32.75 -31.94
CA GLY A 546 22.80 -33.84 -31.81
C GLY A 546 24.09 -33.50 -31.06
N VAL A 547 24.09 -32.46 -30.21
CA VAL A 547 25.26 -32.10 -29.39
C VAL A 547 25.48 -33.17 -28.31
N THR A 548 26.61 -33.87 -28.40
CA THR A 548 26.93 -35.02 -27.52
C THR A 548 27.74 -34.66 -26.26
N ASP A 549 28.43 -33.52 -26.25
CA ASP A 549 29.12 -33.02 -25.06
C ASP A 549 28.20 -32.10 -24.24
N ALA A 550 27.95 -32.49 -22.99
CA ALA A 550 27.12 -31.73 -22.06
C ALA A 550 27.69 -30.33 -21.78
N ARG A 551 29.02 -30.18 -21.75
CA ARG A 551 29.66 -28.89 -21.50
C ARG A 551 29.47 -27.95 -22.68
N GLU A 552 29.68 -28.45 -23.90
CA GLU A 552 29.44 -27.68 -25.12
C GLU A 552 27.95 -27.32 -25.28
N ALA A 553 27.02 -28.25 -24.99
CA ALA A 553 25.59 -27.98 -25.05
C ALA A 553 25.17 -26.81 -24.12
N VAL A 554 25.71 -26.77 -22.90
CA VAL A 554 25.43 -25.70 -21.93
C VAL A 554 26.05 -24.37 -22.36
N ILE A 555 27.32 -24.35 -22.78
CA ILE A 555 28.02 -23.13 -23.20
C ILE A 555 27.35 -22.55 -24.44
N ARG A 556 27.16 -23.38 -25.48
CA ARG A 556 26.51 -22.98 -26.72
C ARG A 556 25.07 -22.54 -26.46
N GLY A 557 24.33 -23.27 -25.63
CA GLY A 557 22.96 -22.93 -25.26
C GLY A 557 22.86 -21.57 -24.56
N ALA A 558 23.74 -21.30 -23.60
CA ALA A 558 23.78 -20.03 -22.91
C ALA A 558 24.19 -18.87 -23.83
N SER A 559 25.21 -19.06 -24.67
CA SER A 559 25.66 -18.07 -25.65
C SER A 559 24.59 -17.71 -26.67
N GLU A 560 23.87 -18.69 -27.21
CA GLU A 560 22.79 -18.48 -28.19
C GLU A 560 21.52 -17.88 -27.58
N ARG A 561 21.38 -17.91 -26.25
CA ARG A 561 20.25 -17.28 -25.53
C ARG A 561 20.61 -15.93 -24.91
N LEU A 562 21.89 -15.55 -24.90
CA LEU A 562 22.35 -14.26 -24.38
C LEU A 562 21.61 -13.08 -25.01
N ALA A 563 21.58 -12.99 -26.34
CA ALA A 563 20.95 -11.87 -27.03
C ALA A 563 19.43 -11.76 -26.78
N PRO A 564 18.62 -12.83 -26.95
CA PRO A 564 17.19 -12.77 -26.60
C PRO A 564 16.93 -12.37 -25.14
N ILE A 565 17.70 -12.90 -24.19
CA ILE A 565 17.52 -12.60 -22.76
C ILE A 565 17.93 -11.17 -22.43
N LEU A 566 19.02 -10.66 -23.01
CA LEU A 566 19.39 -9.25 -22.86
C LEU A 566 18.36 -8.31 -23.50
N MET A 567 17.83 -8.65 -24.68
CA MET A 567 16.82 -7.81 -25.34
C MET A 567 15.53 -7.69 -24.52
N THR A 568 15.05 -8.81 -23.96
CA THR A 568 13.87 -8.77 -23.07
C THR A 568 14.17 -7.99 -21.79
N ALA A 569 15.30 -8.26 -21.12
CA ALA A 569 15.69 -7.51 -19.92
C ALA A 569 15.84 -6.00 -20.17
N LEU A 570 16.43 -5.60 -21.31
CA LEU A 570 16.56 -4.19 -21.70
C LEU A 570 15.21 -3.56 -22.04
N ALA A 571 14.34 -4.26 -22.77
CA ALA A 571 13.02 -3.75 -23.12
C ALA A 571 12.16 -3.54 -21.86
N SER A 572 12.12 -4.52 -20.96
CA SER A 572 11.42 -4.40 -19.68
C SER A 572 12.05 -3.32 -18.80
N GLY A 573 13.39 -3.30 -18.70
CA GLY A 573 14.12 -2.31 -17.91
C GLY A 573 13.87 -0.88 -18.38
N LEU A 574 14.05 -0.61 -19.67
CA LEU A 574 13.81 0.72 -20.27
C LEU A 574 12.34 1.14 -20.18
N GLY A 575 11.40 0.19 -20.26
CA GLY A 575 9.97 0.47 -20.06
C GLY A 575 9.64 0.88 -18.62
N LEU A 576 10.41 0.42 -17.63
CA LEU A 576 10.20 0.72 -16.21
C LEU A 576 11.02 1.91 -15.70
N VAL A 577 12.08 2.33 -16.41
CA VAL A 577 12.93 3.48 -16.03
C VAL A 577 12.10 4.77 -15.81
N PRO A 578 11.15 5.17 -16.68
CA PRO A 578 10.34 6.35 -16.43
C PRO A 578 9.54 6.28 -15.12
N LEU A 579 9.01 5.10 -14.79
CA LEU A 579 8.26 4.89 -13.55
C LEU A 579 9.18 4.96 -12.31
N ALA A 580 10.40 4.43 -12.42
CA ALA A 580 11.39 4.52 -11.35
C ALA A 580 11.89 5.97 -11.14
N LEU A 581 12.10 6.73 -12.22
CA LEU A 581 12.51 8.15 -12.16
C LEU A 581 11.40 9.08 -11.67
N ALA A 582 10.14 8.67 -11.81
CA ALA A 582 9.00 9.40 -11.27
C ALA A 582 8.86 9.29 -9.74
N ALA A 583 9.74 8.55 -9.06
CA ALA A 583 9.68 8.37 -7.60
C ALA A 583 9.53 9.70 -6.85
N GLY A 584 8.52 9.76 -5.97
CA GLY A 584 8.19 10.95 -5.17
C GLY A 584 7.26 11.95 -5.86
N GLN A 585 6.93 11.75 -7.14
CA GLN A 585 5.89 12.54 -7.82
C GLN A 585 4.48 12.06 -7.43
N PRO A 586 3.49 12.96 -7.37
CA PRO A 586 2.10 12.60 -7.10
C PRO A 586 1.59 11.49 -8.03
N GLY A 587 1.06 10.41 -7.45
CA GLY A 587 0.49 9.26 -8.17
C GLY A 587 1.50 8.19 -8.58
N SER A 588 2.80 8.39 -8.32
CA SER A 588 3.86 7.42 -8.61
C SER A 588 4.17 6.47 -7.44
N GLU A 589 3.57 6.68 -6.28
CA GLU A 589 4.04 6.15 -5.00
C GLU A 589 3.92 4.63 -4.93
N ILE A 590 2.95 4.06 -5.63
CA ILE A 590 2.79 2.60 -5.75
C ILE A 590 3.69 2.06 -6.89
N GLN A 591 3.75 2.74 -8.03
CA GLN A 591 4.42 2.21 -9.23
C GLN A 591 5.94 2.31 -9.14
N ALA A 592 6.49 3.38 -8.55
CA ALA A 592 7.93 3.62 -8.48
C ALA A 592 8.66 2.58 -7.61
N PRO A 593 8.23 2.25 -6.38
CA PRO A 593 8.87 1.19 -5.58
C PRO A 593 8.80 -0.17 -6.26
N MET A 594 7.68 -0.48 -6.91
CA MET A 594 7.52 -1.70 -7.70
C MET A 594 8.51 -1.74 -8.89
N ALA A 595 8.63 -0.63 -9.63
CA ALA A 595 9.53 -0.51 -10.77
C ALA A 595 11.00 -0.60 -10.35
N LEU A 596 11.40 0.01 -9.23
CA LEU A 596 12.76 -0.08 -8.69
C LEU A 596 13.13 -1.54 -8.35
N VAL A 597 12.25 -2.25 -7.64
CA VAL A 597 12.47 -3.67 -7.30
C VAL A 597 12.64 -4.51 -8.57
N ILE A 598 11.78 -4.31 -9.57
CA ILE A 598 11.87 -5.07 -10.84
C ILE A 598 13.15 -4.69 -11.60
N LEU A 599 13.50 -3.41 -11.72
CA LEU A 599 14.66 -2.96 -12.49
C LEU A 599 15.97 -3.52 -11.93
N PHE A 600 16.24 -3.31 -10.63
CA PHE A 600 17.45 -3.82 -10.00
C PHE A 600 17.44 -5.34 -9.89
N GLY A 601 16.26 -5.91 -9.65
CA GLY A 601 16.02 -7.35 -9.71
C GLY A 601 16.40 -7.95 -11.05
N LEU A 602 15.98 -7.34 -12.17
CA LEU A 602 16.29 -7.79 -13.52
C LEU A 602 17.78 -7.70 -13.83
N ILE A 603 18.47 -6.66 -13.37
CA ILE A 603 19.92 -6.53 -13.53
C ILE A 603 20.62 -7.71 -12.84
N SER A 604 20.31 -7.96 -11.56
CA SER A 604 20.90 -9.06 -10.80
C SER A 604 20.52 -10.43 -11.37
N SER A 605 19.25 -10.64 -11.69
CA SER A 605 18.72 -11.88 -12.24
C SER A 605 19.35 -12.17 -13.58
N THR A 606 19.45 -11.20 -14.48
CA THR A 606 20.03 -11.41 -15.82
C THR A 606 21.51 -11.76 -15.73
N ALA A 607 22.28 -11.02 -14.93
CA ALA A 607 23.71 -11.27 -14.76
C ALA A 607 23.99 -12.63 -14.09
N LEU A 608 23.30 -12.92 -12.98
CA LEU A 608 23.53 -14.14 -12.21
C LEU A 608 22.90 -15.37 -12.86
N ASN A 609 21.75 -15.27 -13.51
CA ASN A 609 21.15 -16.36 -14.31
C ASN A 609 22.13 -16.80 -15.40
N MET A 610 22.76 -15.84 -16.10
CA MET A 610 23.72 -16.14 -17.16
C MET A 610 25.02 -16.78 -16.67
N LEU A 611 25.34 -16.74 -15.37
CA LEU A 611 26.59 -17.31 -14.85
C LEU A 611 26.33 -18.55 -14.00
N VAL A 612 25.38 -18.47 -13.06
CA VAL A 612 25.10 -19.51 -12.07
C VAL A 612 24.28 -20.65 -12.67
N VAL A 613 23.23 -20.35 -13.45
CA VAL A 613 22.34 -21.39 -13.96
C VAL A 613 23.03 -22.34 -14.94
N PRO A 614 23.82 -21.89 -15.94
CA PRO A 614 24.59 -22.79 -16.80
C PRO A 614 25.51 -23.74 -16.01
N ALA A 615 26.25 -23.23 -15.02
CA ALA A 615 27.14 -24.05 -14.19
C ALA A 615 26.36 -25.10 -13.38
N MET A 616 25.19 -24.72 -12.85
CA MET A 616 24.32 -25.63 -12.10
C MET A 616 23.62 -26.66 -13.00
N VAL A 617 23.20 -26.27 -14.20
CA VAL A 617 22.65 -27.17 -15.23
C VAL A 617 23.68 -28.19 -15.68
N LEU A 618 24.93 -27.78 -15.90
CA LEU A 618 26.02 -28.71 -16.27
C LEU A 618 26.29 -29.75 -15.17
N ARG A 619 26.13 -29.39 -13.89
CA ARG A 619 26.42 -30.31 -12.78
C ARG A 619 25.24 -31.17 -12.37
N PHE A 620 24.04 -30.59 -12.30
CA PHE A 620 22.87 -31.19 -11.67
C PHE A 620 21.69 -31.40 -12.64
N GLY A 621 21.78 -30.86 -13.86
CA GLY A 621 20.72 -30.95 -14.86
C GLY A 621 20.50 -32.38 -15.38
N SER A 622 19.35 -32.59 -16.01
CA SER A 622 19.01 -33.88 -16.62
C SER A 622 19.88 -34.23 -17.84
N VAL A 623 20.29 -33.22 -18.61
CA VAL A 623 21.04 -33.39 -19.86
C VAL A 623 22.41 -34.08 -19.67
N PRO A 624 23.30 -33.61 -18.77
CA PRO A 624 24.57 -34.29 -18.50
C PRO A 624 24.41 -35.75 -18.07
N ARG A 625 23.35 -36.08 -17.32
CA ARG A 625 23.09 -37.45 -16.86
C ARG A 625 22.58 -38.36 -17.97
N ARG A 626 21.74 -37.85 -18.87
CA ARG A 626 21.28 -38.62 -20.04
C ARG A 626 22.44 -38.93 -20.97
N LEU A 627 23.30 -37.95 -21.24
CA LEU A 627 24.50 -38.13 -22.06
C LEU A 627 25.51 -39.09 -21.40
N ALA A 628 25.69 -39.00 -20.06
CA ALA A 628 26.54 -39.93 -19.32
C ALA A 628 25.94 -41.35 -19.13
N ALA A 629 24.64 -41.53 -19.39
CA ALA A 629 23.98 -42.84 -19.38
C ALA A 629 23.86 -43.47 -20.78
N ALA A 630 24.08 -42.68 -21.84
CA ALA A 630 24.02 -43.09 -23.24
C ALA A 630 25.40 -43.43 -23.83
N GLY A 631 26.49 -42.93 -23.23
CA GLY A 631 27.86 -43.37 -23.47
C GLY A 631 28.32 -44.34 -22.40
#